data_AF-A0A9D9PTT7-F1
#
_entry.id   AF-A0A9D9PTT7-F1
#
_cell.length_a   1.000
_cell.length_b   1.000
_cell.length_c   1.000
_cell.angle_alpha   90.00
_cell.angle_beta   90.00
_cell.angle_gamma   90.00
#
_symmetry.space_group_name_H-M   'P 1'
#
loop_
_entity.id
_entity.type
_entity.pdbx_description
1 polymer ?
#
loop_
_entity_poly.entity_id
_entity_poly.type
_entity_poly.pdbx_seq_one_letter_code
_entity_poly.pdbx_strand_id
1 'polypeptide(L)'
;MARKLTITGPGTRLRDWLLATGVTLPWRCGGLGRCGSCRLQVLAGGWLANGKPVPVPSEQLACTLVLASDQGLVALPEEQRMDILANWQTTPLPDNARPVLAVDLGTTTVAVARIEHGKVTATATAPNLQGDYGDNVLSRVEFCRRPDGLAILQRAALDSIRHCLEQIPAVHDEALAVAGNTVMTCLLHGISPLYIGEYPFTAPQLLFPPRQDLLNGMPVLLTVPCISGYLGGDTVAGLGEVNLQPGEMLLDLGTNCELVLRTDNGYFGTSAPAGP
;
A
#
# COMPACT_ATOMS: atom_id res chain seq x y z
N MET A 1 12.07 -21.40 -1.74
CA MET A 1 13.50 -21.28 -2.08
C MET A 1 13.83 -19.81 -2.20
N ALA A 2 14.79 -19.32 -1.42
CA ALA A 2 15.26 -17.93 -1.46
C ALA A 2 15.74 -17.54 -2.87
N ARG A 3 15.16 -16.48 -3.44
CA ARG A 3 15.51 -15.94 -4.76
C ARG A 3 16.93 -15.35 -4.72
N LYS A 4 17.84 -15.91 -5.51
CA LYS A 4 19.23 -15.45 -5.63
C LYS A 4 19.36 -14.48 -6.80
N LEU A 5 20.10 -13.39 -6.60
CA LEU A 5 20.32 -12.34 -7.58
C LEU A 5 21.81 -12.09 -7.75
N THR A 6 22.23 -12.02 -9.02
CA THR A 6 23.60 -11.65 -9.41
C THR A 6 23.60 -10.20 -9.85
N ILE A 7 24.45 -9.39 -9.22
CA ILE A 7 24.62 -7.97 -9.52
C ILE A 7 26.00 -7.79 -10.15
N THR A 8 26.07 -6.96 -11.19
CA THR A 8 27.31 -6.61 -11.90
C THR A 8 27.51 -5.10 -11.92
N GLY A 9 28.77 -4.68 -12.06
CA GLY A 9 29.14 -3.27 -12.12
C GLY A 9 29.60 -2.71 -10.77
N PRO A 10 30.92 -2.50 -10.58
CA PRO A 10 31.44 -1.85 -9.39
C PRO A 10 30.82 -0.46 -9.17
N GLY A 11 30.58 -0.10 -7.92
CA GLY A 11 29.93 1.15 -7.52
C GLY A 11 28.40 1.11 -7.53
N THR A 12 27.79 0.03 -8.02
CA THR A 12 26.32 -0.12 -8.02
C THR A 12 25.77 -0.14 -6.60
N ARG A 13 24.84 0.78 -6.31
CA ARG A 13 24.03 0.78 -5.09
C ARG A 13 22.95 -0.29 -5.21
N LEU A 14 22.92 -1.22 -4.26
CA LEU A 14 22.04 -2.38 -4.37
C LEU A 14 20.55 -1.99 -4.41
N ARG A 15 20.14 -1.00 -3.61
CA ARG A 15 18.76 -0.50 -3.63
C ARG A 15 18.34 -0.01 -5.02
N ASP A 16 19.15 0.85 -5.63
CA ASP A 16 18.79 1.48 -6.91
C ASP A 16 18.70 0.43 -8.02
N TRP A 17 19.59 -0.56 -7.99
CA TRP A 17 19.55 -1.71 -8.89
C TRP A 17 18.30 -2.58 -8.69
N LEU A 18 17.92 -2.86 -7.44
CA LEU A 18 16.71 -3.64 -7.13
C LEU A 18 15.45 -2.90 -7.62
N LEU A 19 15.34 -1.60 -7.35
CA LEU A 19 14.24 -0.76 -7.83
C LEU A 19 14.18 -0.72 -9.37
N ALA A 20 15.33 -0.57 -10.05
CA ALA A 20 15.39 -0.55 -11.51
C ALA A 20 15.03 -1.90 -12.16
N THR A 21 15.23 -3.01 -11.45
CA THR A 21 14.94 -4.37 -11.92
C THR A 21 13.58 -4.90 -11.47
N GLY A 22 12.77 -4.06 -10.80
CA GLY A 22 11.45 -4.43 -10.30
C GLY A 22 11.47 -5.42 -9.14
N VAL A 23 12.59 -5.54 -8.44
CA VAL A 23 12.71 -6.37 -7.23
C VAL A 23 12.45 -5.50 -6.01
N THR A 24 11.44 -5.87 -5.22
CA THR A 24 11.05 -5.11 -4.03
C THR A 24 11.60 -5.75 -2.76
N LEU A 25 11.93 -4.89 -1.78
CA LEU A 25 12.21 -5.24 -0.40
C LEU A 25 11.42 -4.25 0.47
N PRO A 26 11.12 -4.56 1.73
CA PRO A 26 10.40 -3.60 2.55
C PRO A 26 11.35 -2.44 2.88
N TRP A 27 11.24 -1.34 2.15
CA TRP A 27 12.12 -0.16 2.25
C TRP A 27 11.67 0.80 3.34
N ARG A 28 11.43 0.30 4.58
CA ARG A 28 10.62 1.07 5.54
C ARG A 28 11.19 2.48 5.81
N CYS A 29 12.47 2.58 6.11
CA CYS A 29 13.13 3.89 6.30
C CYS A 29 13.49 4.64 5.00
N GLY A 30 12.89 4.34 3.84
CA GLY A 30 13.22 4.98 2.57
C GLY A 30 14.69 4.83 2.16
N GLY A 31 15.36 3.77 2.64
CA GLY A 31 16.78 3.48 2.39
C GLY A 31 17.79 4.18 3.29
N LEU A 32 17.37 4.74 4.43
CA LEU A 32 18.26 5.43 5.38
C LEU A 32 19.08 4.51 6.31
N GLY A 33 18.93 3.18 6.20
CA GLY A 33 19.69 2.21 7.00
C GLY A 33 19.27 2.09 8.48
N ARG A 34 18.06 2.52 8.86
CA ARG A 34 17.63 2.60 10.28
C ARG A 34 16.55 1.61 10.71
N CYS A 35 15.68 1.17 9.80
CA CYS A 35 14.51 0.34 10.14
C CYS A 35 14.76 -1.17 10.21
N GLY A 36 15.86 -1.65 9.61
CA GLY A 36 16.17 -3.08 9.58
C GLY A 36 15.30 -3.95 8.66
N SER A 37 14.32 -3.41 7.93
CA SER A 37 13.36 -4.22 7.17
C SER A 37 13.90 -4.76 5.84
N CYS A 38 14.86 -4.08 5.21
CA CYS A 38 15.46 -4.53 3.93
C CYS A 38 16.62 -5.53 4.11
N ARG A 39 16.55 -6.43 5.11
CA ARG A 39 17.59 -7.44 5.36
C ARG A 39 17.63 -8.46 4.23
N LEU A 40 18.85 -8.84 3.83
CA LEU A 40 19.10 -9.90 2.86
C LEU A 40 20.43 -10.59 3.17
N GLN A 41 20.66 -11.73 2.54
CA GLN A 41 21.91 -12.48 2.67
C GLN A 41 22.89 -12.11 1.56
N VAL A 42 24.09 -11.68 1.91
CA VAL A 42 25.21 -11.54 0.98
C VAL A 42 25.93 -12.88 0.89
N LEU A 43 26.03 -13.44 -0.32
CA LEU A 43 26.53 -14.79 -0.55
C LEU A 43 27.90 -14.82 -1.23
N ALA A 44 28.21 -13.85 -2.10
CA ALA A 44 29.51 -13.74 -2.79
C ALA A 44 29.78 -12.29 -3.24
N GLY A 45 31.05 -11.99 -3.55
CA GLY A 45 31.52 -10.68 -4.04
C GLY A 45 32.07 -9.77 -2.94
N GLY A 46 32.73 -8.69 -3.35
CA GLY A 46 33.19 -7.62 -2.46
C GLY A 46 32.11 -6.57 -2.31
N TRP A 47 31.68 -6.31 -1.08
CA TRP A 47 30.62 -5.36 -0.79
C TRP A 47 31.07 -4.35 0.27
N LEU A 48 30.56 -3.13 0.17
CA LEU A 48 30.69 -2.10 1.19
C LEU A 48 29.32 -1.81 1.80
N ALA A 49 29.20 -1.87 3.12
CA ALA A 49 28.06 -1.38 3.88
C ALA A 49 28.46 -0.07 4.55
N ASN A 50 27.80 1.04 4.18
CA ASN A 50 28.18 2.38 4.66
C ASN A 50 29.68 2.67 4.50
N GLY A 51 30.27 2.25 3.38
CA GLY A 51 31.69 2.44 3.06
C GLY A 51 32.66 1.46 3.76
N LYS A 52 32.17 0.51 4.57
CA LYS A 52 33.01 -0.49 5.24
C LYS A 52 32.91 -1.86 4.57
N PRO A 53 34.01 -2.61 4.42
CA PRO A 53 33.98 -3.98 3.90
C PRO A 53 33.02 -4.88 4.67
N VAL A 54 32.24 -5.65 3.93
CA VAL A 54 31.25 -6.59 4.44
C VAL A 54 31.85 -8.00 4.44
N PRO A 55 31.79 -8.74 5.56
CA PRO A 55 32.13 -10.16 5.59
C PRO A 55 31.16 -10.98 4.72
N VAL A 56 31.66 -12.00 4.03
CA VAL A 56 30.82 -12.86 3.19
C VAL A 56 31.04 -14.33 3.56
N PRO A 57 29.97 -15.12 3.85
CA PRO A 57 28.57 -14.72 3.85
C PRO A 57 28.17 -13.91 5.09
N SER A 58 27.22 -12.96 4.93
CA SER A 58 26.60 -12.27 6.08
C SER A 58 25.23 -11.68 5.75
N GLU A 59 24.43 -11.45 6.78
CA GLU A 59 23.18 -10.70 6.66
C GLU A 59 23.46 -9.19 6.71
N GLN A 60 22.90 -8.42 5.77
CA GLN A 60 23.10 -6.98 5.67
C GLN A 60 21.82 -6.25 5.29
N LEU A 61 21.81 -4.94 5.54
CA LEU A 61 20.75 -4.05 5.07
C LEU A 61 20.99 -3.66 3.61
N ALA A 62 20.10 -4.09 2.71
CA ALA A 62 20.22 -3.86 1.27
C ALA A 62 20.44 -2.37 0.92
N CYS A 63 19.79 -1.46 1.64
CA CYS A 63 19.90 -0.02 1.40
C CYS A 63 21.27 0.59 1.72
N THR A 64 22.11 -0.12 2.46
CA THR A 64 23.45 0.34 2.85
C THR A 64 24.56 -0.20 1.94
N LEU A 65 24.21 -1.12 1.04
CA LEU A 65 25.16 -1.90 0.25
C LEU A 65 25.53 -1.22 -1.07
N VAL A 66 26.83 -1.20 -1.32
CA VAL A 66 27.45 -0.84 -2.60
C VAL A 66 28.35 -1.99 -3.05
N LEU A 67 28.21 -2.42 -4.30
CA LEU A 67 29.07 -3.45 -4.88
C LEU A 67 30.46 -2.88 -5.14
N ALA A 68 31.50 -3.52 -4.60
CA ALA A 68 32.90 -3.11 -4.77
C ALA A 68 33.67 -3.96 -5.79
N SER A 69 33.25 -5.20 -6.00
CA SER A 69 33.80 -6.10 -7.02
C SER A 69 33.03 -6.02 -8.35
N ASP A 70 33.53 -6.69 -9.39
CA ASP A 70 32.86 -6.74 -10.70
C ASP A 70 31.49 -7.44 -10.65
N GLN A 71 31.38 -8.43 -9.77
CA GLN A 71 30.18 -9.23 -9.57
C GLN A 71 29.94 -9.50 -8.08
N GLY A 72 28.67 -9.54 -7.68
CA GLY A 72 28.25 -9.96 -6.35
C GLY A 72 26.97 -10.79 -6.40
N LEU A 73 26.78 -11.62 -5.37
CA LEU A 73 25.62 -12.51 -5.24
C LEU A 73 24.92 -12.23 -3.91
N VAL A 74 23.60 -12.01 -3.98
CA VAL A 74 22.74 -11.87 -2.80
C VAL A 74 21.57 -12.86 -2.88
N ALA A 75 21.03 -13.24 -1.73
CA ALA A 75 19.77 -13.94 -1.61
C ALA A 75 18.77 -13.06 -0.89
N LEU A 76 17.62 -12.84 -1.52
CA LEU A 76 16.49 -12.17 -0.91
C LEU A 76 15.89 -13.06 0.19
N PRO A 77 15.31 -12.46 1.25
CA PRO A 77 14.47 -13.22 2.17
C PRO A 77 13.38 -13.94 1.36
N GLU A 78 12.97 -15.13 1.81
CA GLU A 78 11.80 -15.77 1.21
C GLU A 78 10.62 -14.80 1.33
N GLU A 79 9.91 -14.60 0.21
CA GLU A 79 8.62 -13.91 0.24
C GLU A 79 7.74 -14.67 1.21
N GLN A 80 7.59 -14.13 2.42
CA GLN A 80 6.45 -14.49 3.24
C GLN A 80 5.25 -13.99 2.46
N ARG A 81 4.63 -14.90 1.70
CA ARG A 81 3.20 -14.82 1.43
C ARG A 81 2.58 -14.66 2.81
N MET A 82 2.31 -13.43 3.19
CA MET A 82 1.29 -13.17 4.16
C MET A 82 0.05 -13.74 3.50
N ASP A 83 -0.35 -14.94 3.92
CA ASP A 83 -1.73 -15.34 3.79
C ASP A 83 -2.49 -14.32 4.63
N ILE A 84 -2.84 -13.20 4.01
CA ILE A 84 -3.72 -12.21 4.59
C ILE A 84 -5.04 -12.97 4.68
N LEU A 85 -5.26 -13.57 5.86
CA LEU A 85 -6.42 -14.39 6.17
C LEU A 85 -7.67 -13.54 5.97
N ALA A 86 -8.20 -13.61 4.77
CA ALA A 86 -9.43 -12.95 4.40
C ALA A 86 -10.58 -13.92 4.72
N ASN A 87 -10.78 -14.22 6.00
CA ASN A 87 -12.06 -14.78 6.43
C ASN A 87 -13.07 -13.63 6.39
N TRP A 88 -13.60 -13.37 5.19
CA TRP A 88 -14.63 -12.36 4.97
C TRP A 88 -15.93 -12.83 5.66
N GLN A 89 -16.30 -12.16 6.74
CA GLN A 89 -17.63 -12.24 7.34
C GLN A 89 -18.33 -10.92 7.06
N THR A 90 -19.36 -10.96 6.21
CA THR A 90 -20.15 -9.78 5.85
C THR A 90 -21.58 -9.98 6.32
N THR A 91 -22.29 -8.87 6.57
CA THR A 91 -23.75 -8.90 6.49
C THR A 91 -24.19 -9.32 5.08
N PRO A 92 -25.44 -9.81 4.90
CA PRO A 92 -25.94 -10.13 3.57
C PRO A 92 -25.80 -8.92 2.64
N LEU A 93 -24.94 -9.04 1.63
CA LEU A 93 -24.74 -8.00 0.63
C LEU A 93 -25.99 -7.95 -0.29
N PRO A 94 -26.29 -6.79 -0.89
CA PRO A 94 -27.40 -6.68 -1.83
C PRO A 94 -27.33 -7.74 -2.93
N ASP A 95 -28.45 -8.41 -3.20
CA ASP A 95 -28.53 -9.42 -4.26
C ASP A 95 -28.58 -8.74 -5.62
N ASN A 96 -27.39 -8.48 -6.18
CA ASN A 96 -27.21 -7.99 -7.54
C ASN A 96 -26.59 -9.11 -8.39
N ALA A 97 -27.26 -9.45 -9.50
CA ALA A 97 -26.79 -10.44 -10.47
C ALA A 97 -25.58 -9.94 -11.28
N ARG A 98 -25.33 -8.63 -11.32
CA ARG A 98 -24.17 -8.06 -12.02
C ARG A 98 -22.97 -8.03 -11.09
N PRO A 99 -21.83 -8.64 -11.47
CA PRO A 99 -20.62 -8.61 -10.67
C PRO A 99 -20.12 -7.18 -10.44
N VAL A 100 -19.61 -6.91 -9.24
CA VAL A 100 -18.92 -5.66 -8.90
C VAL A 100 -17.59 -5.98 -8.22
N LEU A 101 -16.64 -5.05 -8.32
CA LEU A 101 -15.35 -5.14 -7.66
C LEU A 101 -15.28 -4.14 -6.50
N ALA A 102 -14.79 -4.61 -5.35
CA ALA A 102 -14.45 -3.79 -4.21
C ALA A 102 -12.94 -3.83 -4.00
N VAL A 103 -12.32 -2.68 -3.84
CA VAL A 103 -10.88 -2.50 -3.61
C VAL A 103 -10.67 -1.81 -2.28
N ASP A 104 -9.93 -2.45 -1.38
CA ASP A 104 -9.36 -1.81 -0.19
C ASP A 104 -7.90 -1.43 -0.50
N LEU A 105 -7.66 -0.13 -0.60
CA LEU A 105 -6.35 0.47 -0.83
C LEU A 105 -5.71 0.86 0.50
N GLY A 106 -5.24 -0.15 1.23
CA GLY A 106 -4.52 0.02 2.47
C GLY A 106 -3.10 0.58 2.27
N THR A 107 -2.49 1.04 3.37
CA THR A 107 -1.12 1.56 3.34
C THR A 107 -0.12 0.45 3.03
N THR A 108 -0.26 -0.73 3.63
CA THR A 108 0.67 -1.87 3.42
C THR A 108 0.18 -2.85 2.37
N THR A 109 -1.14 -3.05 2.28
CA THR A 109 -1.77 -4.09 1.46
C THR A 109 -2.84 -3.46 0.58
N VAL A 110 -2.99 -3.97 -0.64
CA VAL A 110 -4.19 -3.80 -1.45
C VAL A 110 -4.96 -5.12 -1.47
N ALA A 111 -6.26 -5.06 -1.22
CA ALA A 111 -7.14 -6.20 -1.32
C ALA A 111 -8.25 -5.92 -2.33
N VAL A 112 -8.64 -6.94 -3.09
CA VAL A 112 -9.74 -6.88 -4.04
C VAL A 112 -10.69 -8.05 -3.79
N ALA A 113 -11.99 -7.77 -3.82
CA ALA A 113 -13.04 -8.77 -3.80
C ALA A 113 -13.99 -8.55 -4.98
N ARG A 114 -14.37 -9.62 -5.67
CA ARG A 114 -15.53 -9.62 -6.57
C ARG A 114 -16.75 -10.08 -5.81
N ILE A 115 -17.85 -9.35 -5.96
CA ILE A 115 -19.14 -9.65 -5.34
C ILE A 115 -20.16 -9.89 -6.45
N GLU A 116 -20.93 -10.97 -6.33
CA GLU A 116 -22.02 -11.33 -7.23
C GLU A 116 -23.08 -12.10 -6.43
N HIS A 117 -24.37 -11.82 -6.65
CA HIS A 117 -25.48 -12.43 -5.90
C HIS A 117 -25.31 -12.34 -4.37
N GLY A 118 -24.84 -11.17 -3.90
CA GLY A 118 -24.58 -10.92 -2.48
C GLY A 118 -23.45 -11.76 -1.88
N LYS A 119 -22.61 -12.41 -2.71
CA LYS A 119 -21.53 -13.29 -2.26
C LYS A 119 -20.20 -12.86 -2.84
N VAL A 120 -19.14 -13.00 -2.05
CA VAL A 120 -17.77 -12.86 -2.54
C VAL A 120 -17.44 -14.08 -3.40
N THR A 121 -17.21 -13.87 -4.69
CA THR A 121 -16.94 -14.94 -5.67
C THR A 121 -15.46 -15.09 -6.02
N ALA A 122 -14.65 -14.05 -5.78
CA ALA A 122 -13.20 -14.10 -5.94
C ALA A 122 -12.54 -13.05 -5.04
N THR A 123 -11.31 -13.32 -4.61
CA THR A 123 -10.50 -12.38 -3.84
C THR A 123 -9.05 -12.44 -4.29
N ALA A 124 -8.36 -11.30 -4.23
CA ALA A 124 -6.93 -11.21 -4.41
C ALA A 124 -6.34 -10.19 -3.43
N THR A 125 -5.09 -10.39 -3.04
CA THR A 125 -4.35 -9.43 -2.22
C THR A 125 -2.95 -9.26 -2.76
N ALA A 126 -2.37 -8.07 -2.56
CA ALA A 126 -1.01 -7.76 -2.94
C ALA A 126 -0.40 -6.74 -1.97
N PRO A 127 0.93 -6.70 -1.82
CA PRO A 127 1.59 -5.55 -1.21
C PRO A 127 1.27 -4.26 -1.96
N ASN A 128 1.09 -3.16 -1.23
CA ASN A 128 1.01 -1.83 -1.84
C ASN A 128 2.41 -1.38 -2.25
N LEU A 129 2.65 -1.28 -3.56
CA LEU A 129 3.93 -0.91 -4.18
C LEU A 129 4.39 0.51 -3.81
N GLN A 130 3.50 1.36 -3.30
CA GLN A 130 3.91 2.65 -2.72
C GLN A 130 4.85 2.48 -1.51
N GLY A 131 4.88 1.29 -0.89
CA GLY A 131 5.83 0.88 0.14
C GLY A 131 7.30 1.07 -0.25
N ASP A 132 7.61 1.06 -1.55
CA ASP A 132 8.98 1.29 -2.04
C ASP A 132 9.47 2.73 -1.88
N TYR A 133 8.52 3.66 -1.76
CA TYR A 133 8.76 5.10 -1.72
C TYR A 133 8.41 5.72 -0.35
N GLY A 134 7.71 4.98 0.51
CA GLY A 134 7.42 5.36 1.88
C GLY A 134 6.67 4.26 2.64
N ASP A 135 7.04 4.06 3.91
CA ASP A 135 6.55 2.97 4.76
C ASP A 135 5.25 3.25 5.47
N ASN A 136 5.00 4.53 5.74
CA ASN A 136 3.78 5.03 6.31
C ASN A 136 3.25 6.21 5.48
N VAL A 137 2.05 6.64 5.84
CA VAL A 137 1.35 7.75 5.18
C VAL A 137 2.23 9.01 5.09
N LEU A 138 2.85 9.46 6.19
CA LEU A 138 3.63 10.70 6.21
C LEU A 138 4.89 10.63 5.35
N SER A 139 5.59 9.49 5.34
CA SER A 139 6.77 9.30 4.50
C SER A 139 6.44 9.38 3.00
N ARG A 140 5.24 8.94 2.60
CA ARG A 140 4.74 9.06 1.22
C ARG A 140 4.35 10.50 0.90
N VAL A 141 3.71 11.21 1.84
CA VAL A 141 3.45 12.64 1.72
C VAL A 141 4.76 13.40 1.49
N GLU A 142 5.80 13.10 2.26
CA GLU A 142 7.12 13.72 2.09
C GLU A 142 7.76 13.37 0.74
N PHE A 143 7.61 12.13 0.26
CA PHE A 143 8.10 11.72 -1.05
C PHE A 143 7.45 12.53 -2.20
N CYS A 144 6.19 12.96 -2.06
CA CYS A 144 5.53 13.82 -3.05
C CYS A 144 6.22 15.17 -3.28
N ARG A 145 7.08 15.64 -2.35
CA ARG A 145 7.85 16.88 -2.55
C ARG A 145 8.93 16.76 -3.61
N ARG A 146 9.34 15.54 -3.95
CA ARG A 146 10.35 15.30 -4.98
C ARG A 146 9.78 15.62 -6.35
N PRO A 147 10.63 16.02 -7.32
CA PRO A 147 10.24 16.00 -8.73
C PRO A 147 9.62 14.65 -9.08
N ASP A 148 8.45 14.68 -9.73
CA ASP A 148 7.67 13.51 -10.16
C ASP A 148 7.16 12.59 -9.04
N GLY A 149 7.37 12.92 -7.76
CA GLY A 149 7.04 12.05 -6.64
C GLY A 149 5.56 11.65 -6.58
N LEU A 150 4.67 12.60 -6.90
CA LEU A 150 3.23 12.34 -7.00
C LEU A 150 2.89 11.36 -8.13
N ALA A 151 3.46 11.54 -9.32
CA ALA A 151 3.20 10.68 -10.47
C ALA A 151 3.71 9.25 -10.23
N ILE A 152 4.88 9.12 -9.58
CA ILE A 152 5.45 7.82 -9.18
C ILE A 152 4.53 7.12 -8.18
N LEU A 153 4.09 7.80 -7.12
CA LEU A 153 3.22 7.21 -6.11
C LEU A 153 1.82 6.88 -6.65
N GLN A 154 1.28 7.69 -7.56
CA GLN A 154 0.03 7.40 -8.25
C GLN A 154 0.17 6.14 -9.10
N ARG A 155 1.25 6.04 -9.90
CA ARG A 155 1.52 4.86 -10.72
C ARG A 155 1.62 3.60 -9.85
N ALA A 156 2.36 3.67 -8.75
CA ALA A 156 2.50 2.55 -7.82
C ALA A 156 1.16 2.10 -7.21
N ALA A 157 0.26 3.03 -6.85
CA ALA A 157 -1.09 2.67 -6.39
C ALA A 157 -1.89 1.95 -7.48
N LEU A 158 -1.88 2.48 -8.70
CA LEU A 158 -2.60 1.87 -9.84
C LEU A 158 -2.05 0.48 -10.16
N ASP A 159 -0.72 0.32 -10.15
CA ASP A 159 -0.08 -0.97 -10.45
C ASP A 159 -0.34 -2.00 -9.34
N SER A 160 -0.44 -1.58 -8.08
CA SER A 160 -0.84 -2.46 -6.96
C SER A 160 -2.26 -3.02 -7.15
N ILE A 161 -3.20 -2.15 -7.56
CA ILE A 161 -4.57 -2.55 -7.85
C ILE A 161 -4.61 -3.49 -9.07
N ARG A 162 -3.89 -3.15 -10.15
CA ARG A 162 -3.79 -4.00 -11.35
C ARG A 162 -3.26 -5.40 -11.03
N HIS A 163 -2.23 -5.49 -10.19
CA HIS A 163 -1.66 -6.78 -9.80
C HIS A 163 -2.66 -7.68 -9.06
N CYS A 164 -3.57 -7.10 -8.26
CA CYS A 164 -4.66 -7.86 -7.65
C CYS A 164 -5.70 -8.28 -8.71
N LEU A 165 -6.08 -7.35 -9.60
CA LEU A 165 -7.09 -7.61 -10.62
C LEU A 165 -6.67 -8.69 -11.61
N GLU A 166 -5.39 -8.78 -11.95
CA GLU A 166 -4.82 -9.84 -12.81
C GLU A 166 -4.98 -11.25 -12.22
N GLN A 167 -5.14 -11.37 -10.89
CA GLN A 167 -5.34 -12.64 -10.20
C GLN A 167 -6.81 -13.05 -10.12
N ILE A 168 -7.73 -12.13 -10.44
CA ILE A 168 -9.17 -12.40 -10.45
C ILE A 168 -9.58 -12.82 -11.88
N PRO A 169 -10.35 -13.91 -12.06
CA PRO A 169 -10.80 -14.33 -13.39
C PRO A 169 -11.49 -13.20 -14.15
N ALA A 170 -11.16 -12.98 -15.41
CA ALA A 170 -11.77 -11.92 -16.19
C ALA A 170 -13.26 -12.22 -16.46
N VAL A 171 -14.15 -11.33 -15.99
CA VAL A 171 -15.57 -11.32 -16.34
C VAL A 171 -16.00 -9.86 -16.56
N HIS A 172 -17.20 -9.64 -17.07
CA HIS A 172 -17.75 -8.30 -17.19
C HIS A 172 -18.26 -7.81 -15.82
N ASP A 173 -17.45 -7.02 -15.12
CA ASP A 173 -17.84 -6.31 -13.90
C ASP A 173 -18.59 -5.00 -14.24
N GLU A 174 -19.62 -4.63 -13.49
CA GLU A 174 -20.45 -3.42 -13.73
C GLU A 174 -19.80 -2.14 -13.19
N ALA A 175 -19.18 -2.23 -12.02
CA ALA A 175 -18.53 -1.12 -11.35
C ALA A 175 -17.35 -1.61 -10.50
N LEU A 176 -16.42 -0.70 -10.23
CA LEU A 176 -15.32 -0.92 -9.30
C LEU A 176 -15.34 0.19 -8.26
N ALA A 177 -15.50 -0.17 -6.98
CA ALA A 177 -15.43 0.76 -5.86
C ALA A 177 -14.08 0.65 -5.16
N VAL A 178 -13.50 1.77 -4.75
CA VAL A 178 -12.27 1.83 -3.94
C VAL A 178 -12.51 2.57 -2.61
N ALA A 179 -12.05 1.97 -1.53
CA ALA A 179 -11.94 2.55 -0.20
C ALA A 179 -10.46 2.56 0.22
N GLY A 180 -10.09 3.48 1.10
CA GLY A 180 -8.72 3.64 1.60
C GLY A 180 -8.60 4.95 2.36
N ASN A 181 -7.52 5.10 3.13
CA ASN A 181 -7.31 6.34 3.86
C ASN A 181 -7.09 7.51 2.91
N THR A 182 -7.36 8.73 3.39
CA THR A 182 -7.41 9.94 2.56
C THR A 182 -6.14 10.18 1.74
N VAL A 183 -4.96 9.90 2.30
CA VAL A 183 -3.70 10.05 1.56
C VAL A 183 -3.61 9.03 0.42
N MET A 184 -3.96 7.77 0.67
CA MET A 184 -3.96 6.74 -0.38
C MET A 184 -4.94 7.11 -1.50
N THR A 185 -6.12 7.59 -1.15
CA THR A 185 -7.14 8.02 -2.10
C THR A 185 -6.68 9.23 -2.93
N CYS A 186 -6.09 10.26 -2.30
CA CYS A 186 -5.53 11.39 -3.02
C CYS A 186 -4.43 10.94 -4.01
N LEU A 187 -3.51 10.08 -3.56
CA LEU A 187 -2.43 9.56 -4.40
C LEU A 187 -2.97 8.78 -5.61
N LEU A 188 -3.97 7.91 -5.41
CA LEU A 188 -4.63 7.17 -6.51
C LEU A 188 -5.19 8.12 -7.58
N HIS A 189 -5.81 9.22 -7.16
CA HIS A 189 -6.38 10.23 -8.07
C HIS A 189 -5.36 11.19 -8.66
N GLY A 190 -4.08 11.10 -8.27
CA GLY A 190 -3.02 11.99 -8.75
C GLY A 190 -3.10 13.38 -8.12
N ILE A 191 -3.55 13.43 -6.87
CA ILE A 191 -3.75 14.66 -6.11
C ILE A 191 -2.71 14.71 -5.00
N SER A 192 -1.99 15.83 -4.94
CA SER A 192 -0.93 16.01 -3.96
C SER A 192 -1.47 16.06 -2.53
N PRO A 193 -1.07 15.13 -1.62
CA PRO A 193 -1.54 15.11 -0.25
C PRO A 193 -0.70 16.00 0.69
N LEU A 194 0.16 16.88 0.16
CA LEU A 194 1.14 17.66 0.96
C LEU A 194 0.49 18.42 2.14
N TYR A 195 -0.66 19.02 1.93
CA TYR A 195 -1.37 19.79 2.97
C TYR A 195 -1.97 18.92 4.09
N ILE A 196 -2.04 17.60 3.92
CA ILE A 196 -2.40 16.69 5.02
C ILE A 196 -1.23 16.55 6.00
N GLY A 197 0.02 16.70 5.53
CA GLY A 197 1.22 16.62 6.37
C GLY A 197 1.67 17.94 6.99
N GLU A 198 1.02 19.05 6.63
CA GLU A 198 1.39 20.41 7.05
C GLU A 198 0.23 21.07 7.78
N TYR A 199 0.49 21.79 8.86
CA TYR A 199 -0.54 22.58 9.53
C TYR A 199 -1.23 23.53 8.51
N PRO A 200 -2.57 23.55 8.42
CA PRO A 200 -3.56 23.03 9.39
C PRO A 200 -4.11 21.61 9.11
N PHE A 201 -3.34 20.75 8.44
CA PHE A 201 -3.62 19.32 8.16
C PHE A 201 -4.86 19.08 7.30
N THR A 202 -5.02 19.91 6.26
CA THR A 202 -6.22 19.93 5.43
C THR A 202 -6.14 18.92 4.28
N ALA A 203 -7.19 18.11 4.13
CA ALA A 203 -7.35 17.27 2.95
C ALA A 203 -7.66 18.13 1.71
N PRO A 204 -6.94 17.96 0.60
CA PRO A 204 -7.17 18.72 -0.63
C PRO A 204 -8.49 18.31 -1.32
N GLN A 205 -8.95 17.07 -1.10
CA GLN A 205 -10.19 16.55 -1.65
C GLN A 205 -10.75 15.47 -0.73
N LEU A 206 -12.07 15.49 -0.55
CA LEU A 206 -12.82 14.53 0.26
C LEU A 206 -13.85 13.76 -0.56
N LEU A 207 -14.39 14.38 -1.62
CA LEU A 207 -15.34 13.79 -2.56
C LEU A 207 -14.67 13.65 -3.92
N PHE A 208 -14.68 12.46 -4.50
CA PHE A 208 -13.97 12.18 -5.75
C PHE A 208 -14.98 11.87 -6.86
N PRO A 209 -14.79 12.41 -8.08
CA PRO A 209 -15.68 12.09 -9.20
C PRO A 209 -15.44 10.65 -9.66
N PRO A 210 -16.43 10.02 -10.33
CA PRO A 210 -16.21 8.76 -11.05
C PRO A 210 -15.10 8.92 -12.10
N ARG A 211 -14.23 7.91 -12.24
CA ARG A 211 -13.10 7.92 -13.17
C ARG A 211 -13.08 6.68 -14.05
N GLN A 212 -12.81 6.84 -15.34
CA GLN A 212 -12.64 5.73 -16.29
C GLN A 212 -11.23 5.68 -16.91
N ASP A 213 -10.44 6.73 -16.71
CA ASP A 213 -9.11 6.94 -17.29
C ASP A 213 -7.96 6.38 -16.44
N LEU A 214 -8.23 5.98 -15.19
CA LEU A 214 -7.19 5.51 -14.26
C LEU A 214 -6.83 4.03 -14.47
N LEU A 215 -7.82 3.18 -14.75
CA LEU A 215 -7.65 1.73 -14.91
C LEU A 215 -8.20 1.30 -16.28
N ASN A 216 -7.34 1.36 -17.30
CA ASN A 216 -7.71 0.98 -18.67
C ASN A 216 -8.30 -0.43 -18.72
N GLY A 217 -9.44 -0.58 -19.40
CA GLY A 217 -10.14 -1.85 -19.54
C GLY A 217 -10.96 -2.27 -18.33
N MET A 218 -10.98 -1.49 -17.26
CA MET A 218 -11.82 -1.72 -16.09
C MET A 218 -13.11 -0.89 -16.15
N PRO A 219 -14.15 -1.27 -15.37
CA PRO A 219 -15.34 -0.45 -15.19
C PRO A 219 -15.03 0.91 -14.58
N VAL A 220 -16.03 1.78 -14.51
CA VAL A 220 -15.89 3.07 -13.84
C VAL A 220 -15.46 2.88 -12.37
N LEU A 221 -14.40 3.58 -11.99
CA LEU A 221 -13.91 3.67 -10.62
C LEU A 221 -14.80 4.65 -9.85
N LEU A 222 -15.49 4.12 -8.84
CA LEU A 222 -16.18 4.86 -7.80
C LEU A 222 -15.29 4.90 -6.56
N THR A 223 -15.24 6.02 -5.86
CA THR A 223 -14.37 6.20 -4.69
C THR A 223 -15.22 6.54 -3.49
N VAL A 224 -15.06 5.79 -2.39
CA VAL A 224 -15.74 6.07 -1.13
C VAL A 224 -15.25 7.42 -0.60
N PRO A 225 -16.16 8.34 -0.19
CA PRO A 225 -15.77 9.67 0.27
C PRO A 225 -14.96 9.60 1.56
N CYS A 226 -14.07 10.57 1.75
CA CYS A 226 -13.26 10.75 2.96
C CYS A 226 -13.93 11.76 3.92
N ILE A 227 -13.60 11.69 5.20
CA ILE A 227 -14.13 12.60 6.24
C ILE A 227 -13.15 13.76 6.51
N SER A 228 -11.85 13.46 6.62
CA SER A 228 -10.80 14.43 6.92
C SER A 228 -9.45 13.99 6.33
N GLY A 229 -8.34 14.65 6.67
CA GLY A 229 -7.00 14.21 6.26
C GLY A 229 -6.56 12.86 6.82
N TYR A 230 -7.11 12.46 7.97
CA TYR A 230 -6.72 11.24 8.70
C TYR A 230 -7.88 10.25 8.92
N LEU A 231 -9.05 10.52 8.35
CA LEU A 231 -10.21 9.62 8.35
C LEU A 231 -10.72 9.51 6.92
N GLY A 232 -10.43 8.37 6.29
CA GLY A 232 -10.64 8.18 4.86
C GLY A 232 -11.89 7.40 4.51
N GLY A 233 -11.93 6.96 3.25
CA GLY A 233 -13.02 6.16 2.71
C GLY A 233 -13.04 4.74 3.27
N ASP A 234 -11.91 4.22 3.74
CA ASP A 234 -11.82 2.99 4.53
C ASP A 234 -12.67 3.07 5.81
N THR A 235 -12.51 4.14 6.60
CA THR A 235 -13.33 4.38 7.79
C THR A 235 -14.80 4.51 7.44
N VAL A 236 -15.13 5.21 6.35
CA VAL A 236 -16.52 5.38 5.89
C VAL A 236 -17.13 4.06 5.43
N ALA A 237 -16.36 3.22 4.72
CA ALA A 237 -16.80 1.89 4.32
C ALA A 237 -17.05 1.01 5.54
N GLY A 238 -16.13 1.00 6.51
CA GLY A 238 -16.32 0.28 7.77
C GLY A 238 -17.57 0.71 8.53
N LEU A 239 -17.82 2.03 8.63
CA LEU A 239 -19.06 2.57 9.21
C LEU A 239 -20.33 2.19 8.44
N GLY A 240 -20.23 1.92 7.13
CA GLY A 240 -21.34 1.44 6.32
C GLY A 240 -21.72 -0.01 6.60
N GLU A 241 -20.77 -0.83 7.05
CA GLU A 241 -20.97 -2.24 7.39
C GLU A 241 -21.49 -2.44 8.83
N VAL A 242 -21.25 -1.47 9.72
CA VAL A 242 -21.67 -1.55 11.12
C VAL A 242 -22.82 -0.60 11.44
N ASN A 243 -23.77 -1.05 12.26
CA ASN A 243 -24.85 -0.20 12.77
C ASN A 243 -24.58 0.19 14.24
N LEU A 244 -23.57 1.05 14.45
CA LEU A 244 -23.16 1.48 15.78
C LEU A 244 -24.31 2.14 16.54
N GLN A 245 -24.55 1.66 17.76
CA GLN A 245 -25.44 2.29 18.74
C GLN A 245 -24.68 3.35 19.57
N PRO A 246 -25.37 4.33 20.16
CA PRO A 246 -24.74 5.25 21.11
C PRO A 246 -23.97 4.51 22.22
N GLY A 247 -22.70 4.89 22.41
CA GLY A 247 -21.77 4.24 23.33
C GLY A 247 -20.88 3.17 22.70
N GLU A 248 -21.16 2.76 21.46
CA GLU A 248 -20.32 1.83 20.70
C GLU A 248 -19.29 2.57 19.84
N MET A 249 -18.18 1.90 19.56
CA MET A 249 -17.13 2.44 18.71
C MET A 249 -16.67 1.42 17.66
N LEU A 250 -16.37 1.93 16.47
CA LEU A 250 -15.58 1.24 15.48
C LEU A 250 -14.10 1.49 15.76
N LEU A 251 -13.31 0.42 15.76
CA LEU A 251 -11.85 0.46 15.86
C LEU A 251 -11.29 -0.23 14.62
N ASP A 252 -10.62 0.53 13.76
CA ASP A 252 -9.82 -0.01 12.67
C ASP A 252 -8.37 -0.08 13.13
N LEU A 253 -7.85 -1.31 13.27
CA LEU A 253 -6.51 -1.56 13.75
C LEU A 253 -5.60 -1.88 12.57
N GLY A 254 -5.12 -0.83 11.90
CA GLY A 254 -4.20 -0.91 10.78
C GLY A 254 -2.84 -0.27 11.07
N THR A 255 -2.15 0.17 10.01
CA THR A 255 -0.92 0.97 10.12
C THR A 255 -1.14 2.24 10.94
N ASN A 256 -2.33 2.81 10.80
CA ASN A 256 -2.90 3.79 11.69
C ASN A 256 -4.02 3.10 12.49
N CYS A 257 -4.32 3.62 13.66
CA CYS A 257 -5.49 3.22 14.43
C CYS A 257 -6.55 4.31 14.26
N GLU A 258 -7.58 4.02 13.47
CA GLU A 258 -8.76 4.88 13.31
C GLU A 258 -9.84 4.45 14.31
N LEU A 259 -10.44 5.44 14.98
CA LEU A 259 -11.49 5.22 15.96
C LEU A 259 -12.68 6.10 15.61
N VAL A 260 -13.88 5.53 15.63
CA VAL A 260 -15.12 6.29 15.51
C VAL A 260 -16.08 5.90 16.62
N LEU A 261 -16.36 6.83 17.53
CA LEU A 261 -17.34 6.69 18.60
C LEU A 261 -18.71 7.19 18.13
N ARG A 262 -19.76 6.38 18.30
CA ARG A 262 -21.14 6.84 18.17
C ARG A 262 -21.63 7.36 19.52
N THR A 263 -22.20 8.56 19.50
CA THR A 263 -22.89 9.18 20.64
C THR A 263 -24.34 9.50 20.26
N ASP A 264 -25.15 9.90 21.24
CA ASP A 264 -26.51 10.40 20.98
C ASP A 264 -26.53 11.65 20.08
N ASN A 265 -25.43 12.41 20.06
CA ASN A 265 -25.30 13.66 19.31
C ASN A 265 -24.61 13.50 17.94
N GLY A 266 -24.20 12.28 17.57
CA GLY A 266 -23.51 12.02 16.30
C GLY A 266 -22.26 11.17 16.45
N TYR A 267 -21.40 11.23 15.43
CA TYR A 267 -20.16 10.48 15.37
C TYR A 267 -18.95 11.37 15.69
N PHE A 268 -18.02 10.86 16.47
CA PHE A 268 -16.73 11.49 16.74
C PHE A 268 -15.62 10.57 16.28
N GLY A 269 -14.78 11.05 15.37
CA GLY A 269 -13.69 10.27 14.78
C GLY A 269 -12.32 10.84 15.12
N THR A 270 -11.33 9.97 15.28
CA THR A 270 -9.91 10.35 15.38
C THR A 270 -9.02 9.25 14.81
N SER A 271 -7.76 9.57 14.57
CA SER A 271 -6.75 8.62 14.12
C SER A 271 -5.47 8.82 14.93
N ALA A 272 -4.82 7.72 15.29
CA ALA A 272 -3.56 7.71 16.02
C ALA A 272 -2.53 6.84 15.28
N PRO A 273 -1.25 7.26 15.23
CA PRO A 273 -0.20 6.41 14.71
C PRO A 273 0.00 5.22 15.66
N ALA A 274 -0.36 4.02 15.21
CA ALA A 274 -0.17 2.78 15.97
C ALA A 274 1.18 2.12 15.69
N GLY A 275 1.73 2.32 14.48
CA GLY A 275 2.87 1.54 13.98
C GLY A 275 2.43 0.12 13.59
N PRO A 276 3.16 -0.55 12.67
CA PRO A 276 2.88 -1.93 12.30
C PRO A 276 3.20 -2.92 13.42
#